data_AF-A0A8S3PSA1-F1
#
_entry.id   AF-A0A8S3PSA1-F1
#
_cell.length_a   1.000
_cell.length_b   1.000
_cell.length_c   1.000
_cell.angle_alpha   90.00
_cell.angle_beta   90.00
_cell.angle_gamma   90.00
#
_symmetry.space_group_name_H-M   'P 1'
#
loop_
_entity.id
_entity.type
_entity.pdbx_description
1 polymer ?
#
loop_
_entity_poly.entity_id
_entity_poly.type
_entity_poly.pdbx_seq_one_letter_code
_entity_poly.pdbx_strand_id
1 'polypeptide(L)'
;MCLSPFGLVCIKILSRHLPFEFGMSMLFSSLKCEESHSMGHLGLTKTKQMLRARYWFPALNSMVEDIIGRCYECKVTTKEHRQEPIKPTKIPETAWNTLAADYGGPYPDGHYNLVVIDKRTRANGEAENFMKLLNKTEQIAHMKGNHSNDAIQDMLMGYRSTPHPATGFTPYAALMNRDVRTKSDHKVSKSSRCSLGSVRHLSSSWCNQCNDFKRVT
;
A
#
# COMPACT_ATOMS: atom_id res chain seq x y z
N MET A 1 32.31 37.46 -41.08
CA MET A 1 33.20 37.90 -39.99
C MET A 1 33.27 39.41 -40.00
N CYS A 2 32.67 40.05 -39.00
CA CYS A 2 33.01 41.39 -38.49
C CYS A 2 32.47 41.42 -37.06
N LEU A 3 33.38 41.35 -36.09
CA LEU A 3 33.12 41.50 -34.66
C LEU A 3 33.13 43.00 -34.33
N SER A 4 32.09 43.47 -33.65
CA SER A 4 32.17 44.70 -32.83
C SER A 4 31.62 44.40 -31.43
N PRO A 5 32.14 45.04 -30.37
CA PRO A 5 32.25 44.43 -29.04
C PRO A 5 31.24 44.90 -28.00
N PHE A 6 30.21 45.64 -28.37
CA PHE A 6 29.19 46.12 -27.42
C PHE A 6 27.81 45.73 -27.90
N GLY A 7 27.42 44.50 -27.57
CA GLY A 7 26.08 43.97 -27.77
C GLY A 7 25.08 44.62 -26.82
N LEU A 8 24.37 45.63 -27.31
CA LEU A 8 23.12 46.12 -26.71
C LEU A 8 22.06 46.13 -27.81
N VAL A 9 21.23 45.09 -27.82
CA VAL A 9 20.06 44.99 -28.69
C VAL A 9 18.79 45.07 -27.84
N CYS A 10 17.91 45.98 -28.28
CA CYS A 10 16.47 46.09 -28.06
C CYS A 10 15.94 46.30 -26.64
N ILE A 11 15.63 47.57 -26.38
CA ILE A 11 14.47 48.02 -25.62
C ILE A 11 13.19 47.54 -26.33
N LYS A 12 12.33 46.77 -25.64
CA LYS A 12 10.89 46.75 -25.92
C LYS A 12 10.10 46.57 -24.63
N ILE A 13 9.43 47.64 -24.24
CA ILE A 13 8.52 47.74 -23.09
C ILE A 13 7.22 47.01 -23.41
N LEU A 14 6.88 46.01 -22.61
CA LEU A 14 5.49 45.64 -22.30
C LEU A 14 5.39 45.46 -20.78
N SER A 15 4.31 45.98 -20.23
CA SER A 15 4.13 46.40 -18.85
C SER A 15 4.16 45.25 -17.82
N ARG A 16 4.73 45.53 -16.64
CA ARG A 16 4.73 44.76 -15.36
C ARG A 16 5.69 43.57 -15.18
N HIS A 17 6.95 43.69 -15.59
CA HIS A 17 8.01 42.82 -15.05
C HIS A 17 9.05 43.65 -14.30
N LEU A 18 9.08 43.48 -12.98
CA LEU A 18 10.12 43.97 -12.07
C LEU A 18 11.50 43.61 -12.63
N PRO A 19 12.45 44.56 -12.70
CA PRO A 19 13.82 44.23 -13.07
C PRO A 19 14.37 43.26 -12.03
N PHE A 20 15.04 42.23 -12.52
CA PHE A 20 15.87 41.35 -11.71
C PHE A 20 17.03 42.23 -11.20
N GLU A 21 16.82 42.89 -10.05
CA GLU A 21 17.78 43.85 -9.51
C GLU A 21 19.03 43.11 -9.03
N PHE A 22 20.02 43.05 -9.92
CA PHE A 22 21.36 42.58 -9.63
C PHE A 22 22.03 43.58 -8.67
N GLY A 23 22.09 43.23 -7.38
CA GLY A 23 22.85 44.00 -6.38
C GLY A 23 22.08 44.44 -5.15
N MET A 24 21.12 43.66 -4.64
CA MET A 24 20.51 43.95 -3.34
C MET A 24 21.56 43.84 -2.22
N SER A 25 21.62 44.83 -1.33
CA SER A 25 22.48 44.77 -0.14
C SER A 25 22.09 43.59 0.76
N MET A 26 23.00 43.11 1.62
CA MET A 26 22.70 42.01 2.54
C MET A 26 21.45 42.28 3.39
N LEU A 27 21.26 43.53 3.82
CA LEU A 27 20.10 43.95 4.61
C LEU A 27 18.79 43.82 3.82
N PHE A 28 18.80 44.22 2.55
CA PHE A 28 17.63 44.08 1.66
C PHE A 28 17.30 42.62 1.37
N SER A 29 18.32 41.77 1.22
CA SER A 29 18.16 40.34 0.97
C SER A 29 17.49 39.64 2.16
N SER A 30 17.95 39.93 3.39
CA SER A 30 17.37 39.38 4.62
C SER A 30 15.92 39.82 4.82
N LEU A 31 15.64 41.12 4.65
CA LEU A 31 14.29 41.67 4.81
C LEU A 31 13.27 40.98 3.89
N LYS A 32 13.65 40.71 2.63
CA LYS A 32 12.75 40.08 1.67
C LYS A 32 12.43 38.63 2.02
N CYS A 33 13.41 37.90 2.57
CA CYS A 33 13.19 36.55 3.08
C CYS A 33 12.28 36.55 4.32
N GLU A 34 12.47 37.48 5.25
CA GLU A 34 11.64 37.61 6.47
C GLU A 34 10.19 37.97 6.13
N GLU A 35 9.97 38.94 5.23
CA GLU A 35 8.63 39.32 4.77
C GLU A 35 7.91 38.15 4.08
N SER A 36 8.62 37.43 3.21
CA SER A 36 8.05 36.28 2.49
C SER A 36 7.67 35.13 3.44
N HIS A 37 8.39 35.00 4.56
CA HIS A 37 8.12 34.02 5.60
C HIS A 37 6.96 34.46 6.50
N SER A 38 6.94 35.71 6.97
CA SER A 38 5.96 36.23 7.94
C SER A 38 4.54 36.27 7.39
N MET A 39 4.37 36.40 6.08
CA MET A 39 3.04 36.40 5.44
C MET A 39 2.29 35.06 5.53
N GLY A 40 2.95 33.94 5.82
CA GLY A 40 2.25 32.65 5.83
C GLY A 40 3.02 31.41 6.31
N HIS A 41 4.18 31.57 6.95
CA HIS A 41 4.99 30.48 7.52
C HIS A 41 5.17 29.28 6.58
N LEU A 42 5.39 29.58 5.30
CA LEU A 42 5.54 28.57 4.26
C LEU A 42 6.82 27.75 4.54
N GLY A 43 6.72 26.43 4.33
CA GLY A 43 7.86 25.53 4.48
C GLY A 43 9.00 25.85 3.50
N LEU A 44 10.21 25.38 3.83
CA LEU A 44 11.47 25.66 3.12
C LEU A 44 11.35 25.61 1.58
N THR A 45 10.77 24.52 1.05
CA THR A 45 10.68 24.29 -0.39
C THR A 45 9.83 25.37 -1.08
N LYS A 46 8.67 25.70 -0.51
CA LYS A 46 7.72 26.65 -1.10
C LYS A 46 8.25 28.08 -0.99
N THR A 47 8.89 28.44 0.13
CA THR A 47 9.51 29.76 0.33
C THR A 47 10.67 29.98 -0.65
N LYS A 48 11.54 28.98 -0.85
CA LYS A 48 12.60 29.04 -1.88
C LYS A 48 12.04 29.20 -3.28
N GLN A 49 10.99 28.46 -3.63
CA GLN A 49 10.35 28.55 -4.95
C GLN A 49 9.77 29.94 -5.22
N MET A 50 9.04 30.50 -4.23
CA MET A 50 8.44 31.84 -4.36
C MET A 50 9.51 32.93 -4.49
N LEU A 51 10.58 32.85 -3.70
CA LEU A 51 11.67 33.82 -3.77
C LEU A 51 12.42 33.72 -5.10
N ARG A 52 12.74 32.51 -5.58
CA ARG A 52 13.40 32.31 -6.89
C ARG A 52 12.61 32.81 -8.10
N ALA A 53 11.28 32.90 -7.97
CA ALA A 53 10.44 33.44 -9.03
C ALA A 53 10.55 34.96 -9.20
N ARG A 54 11.07 35.67 -8.18
CA ARG A 54 11.11 37.15 -8.15
C ARG A 54 12.50 37.73 -7.89
N TYR A 55 13.36 36.99 -7.19
CA TYR A 55 14.63 37.48 -6.67
C TYR A 55 15.73 36.45 -6.89
N TRP A 56 16.95 36.95 -7.07
CA TRP A 56 18.17 36.17 -7.06
C TRP A 56 19.27 36.97 -6.39
N PHE A 57 19.91 36.35 -5.40
CA PHE A 57 21.06 36.91 -4.70
C PHE A 57 21.87 35.76 -4.09
N PRO A 58 23.18 35.96 -3.84
CA PRO A 58 24.02 34.95 -3.22
C PRO A 58 23.47 34.56 -1.84
N ALA A 59 23.61 33.28 -1.48
CA ALA A 59 23.17 32.71 -0.19
C ALA A 59 21.65 32.73 0.10
N LEU A 60 20.77 32.95 -0.90
CA LEU A 60 19.31 32.88 -0.74
C LEU A 60 18.85 31.60 -0.03
N ASN A 61 19.38 30.43 -0.41
CA ASN A 61 18.98 29.16 0.19
C ASN A 61 19.34 29.10 1.68
N SER A 62 20.55 29.55 2.05
CA SER A 62 21.04 29.55 3.43
C SER A 62 20.23 30.52 4.29
N MET A 63 19.96 31.73 3.80
CA MET A 63 19.15 32.71 4.54
C MET A 63 17.73 32.20 4.79
N VAL A 64 17.11 31.55 3.81
CA VAL A 64 15.77 30.97 3.96
C VAL A 64 15.77 29.82 4.97
N GLU A 65 16.81 28.98 4.95
CA GLU A 65 17.01 27.92 5.95
C GLU A 65 17.17 28.50 7.35
N ASP A 66 17.97 29.54 7.53
CA ASP A 66 18.21 30.17 8.82
C ASP A 66 16.99 30.89 9.39
N ILE A 67 16.20 31.57 8.54
CA ILE A 67 14.98 32.27 8.96
C ILE A 67 13.91 31.26 9.37
N ILE A 68 13.66 30.24 8.54
CA ILE A 68 12.67 29.21 8.85
C ILE A 68 13.11 28.34 10.03
N GLY A 69 14.41 28.04 10.13
CA GLY A 69 14.97 27.24 11.22
C GLY A 69 14.91 27.93 12.59
N ARG A 70 14.94 29.28 12.62
CA ARG A 70 14.79 30.09 13.84
C ARG A 70 13.33 30.41 14.18
N CYS A 71 12.40 30.22 13.26
CA CYS A 71 10.98 30.48 13.50
C CYS A 71 10.37 29.44 14.45
N TYR A 72 9.85 29.90 15.58
CA TYR A 72 9.24 29.06 16.60
C TYR A 72 7.93 28.44 16.10
N GLU A 73 7.10 29.21 15.40
CA GLU A 73 5.80 28.78 14.86
C GLU A 73 5.96 27.63 13.86
N CYS A 74 6.97 27.72 12.99
CA CYS A 74 7.32 26.63 12.08
C CYS A 74 7.84 25.42 12.84
N LYS A 75 8.73 25.61 13.83
CA LYS A 75 9.35 24.52 14.59
C LYS A 75 8.34 23.69 15.39
N VAL A 76 7.33 24.33 15.98
CA VAL A 76 6.25 23.64 16.73
C VAL A 76 5.29 22.91 15.79
N THR A 77 5.08 23.44 14.59
CA THR A 77 4.15 22.85 13.60
C THR A 77 4.79 21.70 12.82
N THR A 78 6.10 21.73 12.60
CA THR A 78 6.82 20.66 11.92
C THR A 78 6.80 19.39 12.76
N LYS A 79 6.02 18.40 12.32
CA LYS A 79 6.10 17.04 12.86
C LYS A 79 7.47 16.46 12.50
N GLU A 80 8.37 16.30 13.47
CA GLU A 80 9.55 15.47 13.29
C GLU A 80 9.08 14.04 13.02
N HIS A 81 9.12 13.63 11.76
CA HIS A 81 8.78 12.27 11.38
C HIS A 81 10.00 11.37 11.53
N ARG A 82 10.48 11.18 12.77
CA ARG A 82 11.36 10.05 13.08
C ARG A 82 10.49 8.81 13.16
N GLN A 83 10.25 8.16 12.02
CA GLN A 83 9.84 6.77 12.07
C GLN A 83 11.02 5.97 12.59
N GLU A 84 10.95 5.55 13.85
CA GLU A 84 11.89 4.55 14.34
C GLU A 84 11.81 3.31 13.44
N PRO A 85 12.95 2.72 13.04
CA PRO A 85 12.95 1.49 12.26
C PRO A 85 12.05 0.45 12.92
N ILE A 86 11.11 -0.11 12.16
CA ILE A 86 10.18 -1.13 12.64
C ILE A 86 11.01 -2.30 13.16
N LYS A 87 11.06 -2.49 14.48
CA LYS A 87 11.79 -3.60 15.10
C LYS A 87 11.02 -4.88 14.79
N PRO A 88 11.60 -5.85 14.05
CA PRO A 88 10.91 -7.10 13.77
C PRO A 88 10.71 -7.83 15.09
N THR A 89 9.45 -8.12 15.40
CA THR A 89 9.09 -8.94 16.57
C THR A 89 9.38 -10.40 16.28
N LYS A 90 9.93 -11.12 17.26
CA LYS A 90 10.19 -12.56 17.14
C LYS A 90 8.85 -13.28 16.94
N ILE A 91 8.78 -14.14 15.94
CA ILE A 91 7.60 -14.96 15.67
C ILE A 91 7.61 -16.11 16.69
N PRO A 92 6.50 -16.37 17.41
CA PRO A 92 6.44 -17.48 18.35
C PRO A 92 6.52 -18.83 17.63
N GLU A 93 7.18 -19.81 18.26
CA GLU A 93 7.37 -21.16 17.69
C GLU A 93 6.09 -22.00 17.75
N THR A 94 5.26 -21.81 18.78
CA THR A 94 4.03 -22.56 19.06
C THR A 94 2.78 -21.71 18.84
N ALA A 95 1.71 -22.34 18.36
CA ALA A 95 0.44 -21.66 18.13
C ALA A 95 -0.12 -21.21 19.48
N TRP A 96 -0.91 -20.14 19.45
CA TRP A 96 -1.57 -19.56 20.64
C TRP A 96 -0.62 -18.97 21.69
N ASN A 97 0.70 -18.92 21.45
CA ASN A 97 1.66 -18.35 22.40
C ASN A 97 1.59 -16.81 22.43
N THR A 98 1.33 -16.16 21.29
CA THR A 98 1.17 -14.71 21.24
C THR A 98 0.01 -14.33 20.34
N LEU A 99 -0.99 -13.69 20.95
CA LEU A 99 -2.18 -13.21 20.26
C LEU A 99 -2.11 -11.69 20.09
N ALA A 100 -2.62 -11.22 18.96
CA ALA A 100 -3.00 -9.83 18.77
C ALA A 100 -4.53 -9.78 18.81
N ALA A 101 -5.07 -8.82 19.57
CA ALA A 101 -6.50 -8.57 19.60
C ALA A 101 -6.74 -7.09 19.30
N ASP A 102 -7.72 -6.81 18.44
CA ASP A 102 -8.09 -5.45 18.09
C ASP A 102 -9.59 -5.37 17.79
N TYR A 103 -10.16 -4.17 17.95
CA TYR A 103 -11.57 -3.91 17.65
C TYR A 103 -11.70 -3.31 16.25
N GLY A 104 -12.44 -3.99 15.38
CA GLY A 104 -12.92 -3.41 14.12
C GLY A 104 -14.23 -2.67 14.33
N GLY A 105 -14.30 -1.39 13.96
CA GLY A 105 -15.52 -0.58 14.01
C GLY A 105 -15.24 0.90 14.32
N PRO A 106 -16.30 1.71 14.52
CA PRO A 106 -17.70 1.35 14.42
C PRO A 106 -18.15 1.14 12.96
N TYR A 107 -18.98 0.12 12.73
CA TYR A 107 -19.63 -0.13 11.43
C TYR A 107 -20.94 0.67 11.30
N PRO A 108 -21.57 0.75 10.11
CA PRO A 108 -22.79 1.54 9.89
C PRO A 108 -23.92 1.23 10.87
N ASP A 109 -24.03 -0.01 11.37
CA ASP A 109 -25.04 -0.41 12.35
C ASP A 109 -24.64 -0.10 13.81
N GLY A 110 -23.47 0.51 14.03
CA GLY A 110 -22.95 0.87 15.35
C GLY A 110 -22.33 -0.29 16.14
N HIS A 111 -22.26 -1.49 15.57
CA HIS A 111 -21.61 -2.64 16.20
C HIS A 111 -20.08 -2.63 16.03
N TYR A 112 -19.41 -3.45 16.83
CA TYR A 112 -17.96 -3.65 16.81
C TYR A 112 -17.65 -5.15 16.74
N ASN A 113 -16.59 -5.49 16.00
CA ASN A 113 -16.09 -6.85 15.90
C ASN A 113 -14.77 -6.98 16.65
N LEU A 114 -14.69 -7.90 17.62
CA LEU A 114 -13.42 -8.27 18.25
C LEU A 114 -12.69 -9.26 17.37
N VAL A 115 -11.51 -8.86 16.90
CA VAL A 115 -10.65 -9.67 16.03
C VAL A 115 -9.49 -10.20 16.85
N VAL A 116 -9.28 -11.51 16.81
CA VAL A 116 -8.14 -12.18 17.46
C VAL A 116 -7.31 -12.90 16.41
N ILE A 117 -6.01 -12.59 16.37
CA ILE A 117 -5.05 -13.11 15.40
C ILE A 117 -3.87 -13.74 16.13
N ASP A 118 -3.53 -14.97 15.77
CA ASP A 118 -2.32 -15.63 16.24
C ASP A 118 -1.09 -15.13 15.47
N LYS A 119 -0.12 -14.55 16.20
CA LYS A 119 1.12 -14.03 15.61
C LYS A 119 2.03 -15.12 15.04
N ARG A 120 1.82 -16.40 15.38
CA ARG A 120 2.56 -17.52 14.77
C ARG A 120 2.37 -17.59 13.27
N THR A 121 1.24 -17.13 12.73
CA THR A 121 0.93 -17.15 11.29
C THR A 121 1.83 -16.23 10.44
N ARG A 122 2.96 -15.73 11.00
CA ARG A 122 3.97 -14.87 10.34
C ARG A 122 3.41 -13.51 9.93
N ALA A 123 2.43 -13.04 10.70
CA ALA A 123 1.42 -12.09 10.28
C ALA A 123 1.48 -10.75 11.04
N ASN A 124 2.65 -10.29 11.48
CA ASN A 124 2.70 -9.01 12.23
C ASN A 124 2.37 -7.79 11.36
N GLY A 125 2.68 -7.82 10.05
CA GLY A 125 2.16 -6.86 9.07
C GLY A 125 0.80 -7.26 8.45
N GLU A 126 0.38 -8.50 8.67
CA GLU A 126 -0.88 -9.04 8.14
C GLU A 126 -2.07 -8.76 9.06
N ALA A 127 -1.87 -8.45 10.35
CA ALA A 127 -2.97 -8.04 11.22
C ALA A 127 -3.68 -6.78 10.67
N GLU A 128 -2.89 -5.82 10.17
CA GLU A 128 -3.42 -4.63 9.49
C GLU A 128 -4.09 -4.97 8.16
N ASN A 129 -3.49 -5.87 7.36
CA ASN A 129 -4.07 -6.29 6.08
C ASN A 129 -5.38 -7.07 6.28
N PHE A 130 -5.43 -7.91 7.31
CA PHE A 130 -6.64 -8.61 7.75
C PHE A 130 -7.71 -7.62 8.19
N MET A 131 -7.36 -6.63 9.02
CA MET A 131 -8.33 -5.62 9.46
C MET A 131 -8.87 -4.81 8.28
N LYS A 132 -8.02 -4.44 7.31
CA LYS A 132 -8.46 -3.81 6.05
C LYS A 132 -9.42 -4.71 5.27
N LEU A 133 -9.15 -6.02 5.19
CA LEU A 133 -10.01 -6.98 4.52
C LEU A 133 -11.36 -7.14 5.24
N LEU A 134 -11.35 -7.21 6.57
CA LEU A 134 -12.56 -7.28 7.40
C LEU A 134 -13.43 -6.05 7.18
N ASN A 135 -12.85 -4.85 7.33
CA ASN A 135 -13.55 -3.58 7.16
C ASN A 135 -14.16 -3.46 5.76
N LYS A 136 -13.43 -3.91 4.73
CA LYS A 136 -13.92 -3.93 3.35
C LYS A 136 -15.09 -4.90 3.17
N THR A 137 -15.01 -6.09 3.75
CA THR A 137 -16.06 -7.11 3.68
C THR A 137 -17.34 -6.60 4.32
N GLU A 138 -17.23 -5.97 5.49
CA GLU A 138 -18.36 -5.36 6.20
C GLU A 138 -19.05 -4.28 5.37
N GLN A 139 -18.27 -3.38 4.77
CA GLN A 139 -18.81 -2.35 3.88
C GLN A 139 -19.54 -2.97 2.67
N ILE A 140 -18.98 -4.03 2.08
CA ILE A 140 -19.62 -4.73 0.96
C ILE A 140 -20.90 -5.44 1.41
N ALA A 141 -20.90 -6.06 2.59
CA ALA A 141 -22.08 -6.74 3.15
C ALA A 141 -23.22 -5.74 3.36
N HIS A 142 -22.92 -4.59 3.99
CA HIS A 142 -23.87 -3.51 4.19
C HIS A 142 -24.43 -2.97 2.86
N MET A 143 -23.57 -2.70 1.87
CA MET A 143 -24.02 -2.24 0.55
C MET A 143 -24.91 -3.24 -0.19
N LYS A 144 -24.68 -4.55 0.00
CA LYS A 144 -25.47 -5.61 -0.62
C LYS A 144 -26.75 -5.95 0.16
N GLY A 145 -26.92 -5.41 1.37
CA GLY A 145 -28.01 -5.80 2.28
C GLY A 145 -27.91 -7.24 2.78
N ASN A 146 -26.70 -7.83 2.74
CA ASN A 146 -26.47 -9.17 3.28
C ASN A 146 -26.18 -9.08 4.78
N HIS A 147 -26.45 -10.15 5.51
CA HIS A 147 -26.10 -10.23 6.92
C HIS A 147 -24.56 -10.26 7.09
N SER A 148 -24.03 -9.34 7.89
CA SER A 148 -22.58 -9.18 8.11
C SER A 148 -21.89 -10.47 8.52
N ASN A 149 -22.48 -11.22 9.46
CA ASN A 149 -21.87 -12.47 9.92
C ASN A 149 -21.67 -13.49 8.80
N ASP A 150 -22.60 -13.60 7.86
CA ASP A 150 -22.54 -14.58 6.78
C ASP A 150 -21.41 -14.21 5.80
N ALA A 151 -21.33 -12.92 5.45
CA ALA A 151 -20.26 -12.39 4.61
C ALA A 151 -18.88 -12.53 5.27
N ILE A 152 -18.80 -12.31 6.59
CA ILE A 152 -17.57 -12.52 7.36
C ILE A 152 -17.16 -13.99 7.32
N GLN A 153 -18.09 -14.94 7.53
CA GLN A 153 -17.75 -16.36 7.52
C GLN A 153 -17.23 -16.81 6.15
N ASP A 154 -17.86 -16.36 5.07
CA ASP A 154 -17.40 -16.65 3.71
C ASP A 154 -15.99 -16.09 3.44
N MET A 155 -15.75 -14.85 3.86
CA MET A 155 -14.43 -14.22 3.75
C MET A 155 -13.38 -14.95 4.61
N LEU A 156 -13.72 -15.33 5.85
CA LEU A 156 -12.84 -16.09 6.73
C LEU A 156 -12.49 -17.46 6.14
N MET A 157 -13.43 -18.09 5.42
CA MET A 157 -13.18 -19.35 4.75
C MET A 157 -12.15 -19.19 3.62
N GLY A 158 -12.26 -18.12 2.82
CA GLY A 158 -11.27 -17.79 1.80
C GLY A 158 -9.89 -17.47 2.38
N TYR A 159 -9.85 -16.66 3.44
CA TYR A 159 -8.60 -16.31 4.12
C TYR A 159 -7.88 -17.53 4.71
N ARG A 160 -8.62 -18.43 5.39
CA ARG A 160 -8.05 -19.63 6.03
C ARG A 160 -7.54 -20.68 5.04
N SER A 161 -8.05 -20.69 3.80
CA SER A 161 -7.73 -21.69 2.77
C SER A 161 -6.69 -21.22 1.75
N THR A 162 -6.43 -19.91 1.65
CA THR A 162 -5.49 -19.36 0.67
C THR A 162 -4.06 -19.38 1.22
N PRO A 163 -3.07 -19.96 0.52
CA PRO A 163 -1.68 -19.93 0.95
C PRO A 163 -1.12 -18.51 0.85
N HIS A 164 -0.41 -18.06 1.90
CA HIS A 164 0.14 -16.71 1.90
C HIS A 164 1.43 -16.64 1.07
N PRO A 165 1.64 -15.63 0.20
CA PRO A 165 2.80 -15.58 -0.70
C PRO A 165 4.16 -15.62 0.00
N ALA A 166 4.27 -15.00 1.18
CA ALA A 166 5.53 -14.94 1.92
C ALA A 166 5.87 -16.23 2.68
N THR A 167 4.89 -17.08 2.99
CA THR A 167 5.10 -18.30 3.81
C THR A 167 4.88 -19.59 3.04
N GLY A 168 4.08 -19.56 1.96
CA GLY A 168 3.66 -20.73 1.20
C GLY A 168 2.64 -21.62 1.92
N PHE A 169 2.34 -21.36 3.20
CA PHE A 169 1.38 -22.12 4.00
C PHE A 169 0.07 -21.34 4.16
N THR A 170 -1.04 -22.06 4.27
CA THR A 170 -2.33 -21.45 4.63
C THR A 170 -2.34 -21.08 6.11
N PRO A 171 -3.06 -20.02 6.53
CA PRO A 171 -3.18 -19.67 7.94
C PRO A 171 -3.72 -20.83 8.79
N TYR A 172 -4.62 -21.63 8.23
CA TYR A 172 -5.14 -22.80 8.91
C TYR A 172 -4.12 -23.91 9.08
N ALA A 173 -3.31 -24.21 8.06
CA ALA A 173 -2.23 -25.18 8.18
C ALA A 173 -1.20 -24.72 9.21
N ALA A 174 -0.89 -23.42 9.28
CA ALA A 174 0.01 -22.87 10.29
C ALA A 174 -0.53 -23.02 11.74
N LEU A 175 -1.85 -22.97 11.92
CA LEU A 175 -2.50 -23.11 13.23
C LEU A 175 -2.71 -24.56 13.65
N MET A 176 -3.25 -25.37 12.73
CA MET A 176 -3.75 -26.72 13.01
C MET A 176 -2.80 -27.82 12.55
N ASN A 177 -1.69 -27.45 11.89
CA ASN A 177 -0.72 -28.37 11.29
C ASN A 177 -1.37 -29.43 10.37
N ARG A 178 -2.47 -29.06 9.72
CA ARG A 178 -3.27 -29.90 8.81
C ARG A 178 -3.86 -29.04 7.71
N ASP A 179 -4.07 -29.61 6.52
CA ASP A 179 -4.73 -28.89 5.43
C ASP A 179 -6.25 -28.82 5.64
N VAL A 180 -6.84 -27.66 5.29
CA VAL A 180 -8.31 -27.51 5.24
C VAL A 180 -8.83 -28.36 4.11
N ARG A 181 -9.80 -29.23 4.38
CA ARG A 181 -10.62 -29.83 3.32
C ARG A 181 -11.68 -28.83 2.91
N THR A 182 -11.45 -28.14 1.80
CA THR A 182 -12.46 -27.27 1.20
C THR A 182 -13.27 -28.05 0.14
N LYS A 183 -14.44 -27.52 -0.26
CA LYS A 183 -15.23 -28.10 -1.36
C LYS A 183 -14.44 -28.16 -2.68
N SER A 184 -13.41 -27.32 -2.83
CA SER A 184 -12.48 -27.32 -3.96
C SER A 184 -11.55 -28.54 -3.99
N ASP A 185 -11.35 -29.21 -2.84
CA ASP A 185 -10.51 -30.41 -2.71
C ASP A 185 -11.30 -31.71 -2.95
N HIS A 186 -12.61 -31.63 -3.17
CA HIS A 186 -13.39 -32.76 -3.62
C HIS A 186 -13.04 -33.05 -5.08
N LYS A 187 -11.99 -33.84 -5.31
CA LYS A 187 -11.90 -34.60 -6.56
C LYS A 187 -13.13 -35.49 -6.59
N VAL A 188 -14.18 -35.07 -7.29
CA VAL A 188 -15.24 -35.98 -7.71
C VAL A 188 -14.51 -37.12 -8.43
N SER A 189 -14.46 -38.29 -7.80
CA SER A 189 -14.09 -39.52 -8.48
C SER A 189 -14.98 -39.56 -9.72
N LYS A 190 -14.41 -39.48 -10.92
CA LYS A 190 -15.19 -39.60 -12.15
C LYS A 190 -15.96 -40.90 -12.04
N SER A 191 -17.25 -40.84 -11.72
CA SER A 191 -18.13 -41.98 -11.85
C SER A 191 -18.27 -42.17 -13.36
N SER A 192 -17.55 -43.16 -13.87
CA SER A 192 -17.68 -43.61 -15.25
C SER A 192 -19.12 -44.07 -15.44
N ARG A 193 -19.91 -43.23 -16.09
CA ARG A 193 -21.25 -43.55 -16.56
C ARG A 193 -21.10 -44.67 -17.59
N CYS A 194 -21.40 -45.89 -17.17
CA CYS A 194 -21.45 -47.05 -18.06
C CYS A 194 -22.73 -46.95 -18.88
N SER A 195 -22.64 -46.42 -20.11
CA SER A 195 -23.71 -46.55 -21.09
C SER A 195 -23.45 -47.80 -21.92
N LEU A 196 -24.23 -48.85 -21.65
CA LEU A 196 -24.32 -50.02 -22.50
C LEU A 196 -24.68 -49.58 -23.94
N GLY A 197 -23.79 -49.89 -24.88
CA GLY A 197 -23.99 -49.77 -26.31
C GLY A 197 -23.25 -50.90 -27.01
N SER A 198 -23.99 -51.99 -27.25
CA SER A 198 -23.62 -53.22 -27.95
C SER A 198 -22.71 -53.04 -29.17
N VAL A 199 -21.57 -53.74 -29.25
CA VAL A 199 -21.09 -54.48 -30.45
C VAL A 199 -20.20 -55.66 -30.02
N ARG A 200 -20.40 -56.80 -30.68
CA ARG A 200 -19.82 -58.13 -30.44
C ARG A 200 -18.40 -58.27 -31.04
N HIS A 201 -17.66 -59.27 -30.55
CA HIS A 201 -16.43 -59.87 -31.10
C HIS A 201 -15.10 -59.09 -31.06
N LEU A 202 -14.38 -59.25 -29.95
CA LEU A 202 -13.13 -60.03 -29.86
C LEU A 202 -12.02 -59.83 -30.94
N SER A 203 -11.11 -58.85 -30.74
CA SER A 203 -9.62 -58.99 -30.87
C SER A 203 -8.89 -57.90 -30.07
N SER A 204 -7.82 -58.26 -29.35
CA SER A 204 -7.15 -57.41 -28.34
C SER A 204 -6.27 -56.36 -29.00
N SER A 205 -6.68 -55.10 -28.95
CA SER A 205 -5.86 -53.95 -29.33
C SER A 205 -5.71 -52.96 -28.17
N TRP A 206 -4.52 -52.38 -28.06
CA TRP A 206 -4.15 -51.37 -27.08
C TRP A 206 -4.81 -50.04 -27.44
N CYS A 207 -5.59 -49.44 -26.52
CA CYS A 207 -6.17 -48.12 -26.71
C CYS A 207 -5.23 -47.06 -26.12
N ASN A 208 -4.54 -46.31 -26.98
CA ASN A 208 -3.57 -45.27 -26.58
C ASN A 208 -4.20 -44.07 -25.84
N GLN A 209 -5.53 -44.04 -25.66
CA GLN A 209 -6.21 -43.01 -24.87
C GLN A 209 -6.29 -43.35 -23.38
N CYS A 210 -6.14 -44.64 -23.01
CA CYS A 210 -6.43 -45.12 -21.65
C CYS A 210 -5.29 -45.94 -21.01
N ASN A 211 -4.22 -46.26 -21.75
CA ASN A 211 -3.04 -46.98 -21.23
C ASN A 211 -3.36 -48.28 -20.47
N ASP A 212 -4.35 -49.05 -20.93
CA ASP A 212 -4.79 -50.29 -20.27
C ASP A 212 -5.03 -51.45 -21.25
N PHE A 213 -4.64 -52.67 -20.86
CA PHE A 213 -4.56 -53.86 -21.73
C PHE A 213 -5.92 -54.59 -21.81
N LYS A 214 -6.63 -54.49 -22.93
CA LYS A 214 -7.88 -55.25 -23.13
C LYS A 214 -7.58 -56.66 -23.63
N ARG A 215 -7.91 -57.67 -22.80
CA ARG A 215 -7.82 -59.08 -23.18
C ARG A 215 -9.07 -59.48 -23.95
N VAL A 216 -8.86 -60.15 -25.08
CA VAL A 216 -9.93 -60.68 -25.91
C VAL A 216 -9.87 -62.20 -25.91
N THR A 217 -11.00 -62.83 -25.61
CA THR A 217 -11.35 -64.22 -25.98
C THR A 217 -12.84 -64.35 -26.17
#